data_AF-A0A2E4FA69-F1
#
_entry.id   AF-A0A2E4FA69-F1
#
_cell.length_a   1.000
_cell.length_b   1.000
_cell.length_c   1.000
_cell.angle_alpha   90.00
_cell.angle_beta   90.00
_cell.angle_gamma   90.00
#
_symmetry.space_group_name_H-M   'P 1'
#
loop_
_entity.id
_entity.type
_entity.pdbx_description
1 polymer ?
#
loop_
_entity_poly.entity_id
_entity_poly.type
_entity_poly.pdbx_seq_one_letter_code
_entity_poly.pdbx_strand_id
1 'polypeptide(L)' 'MPIYEYRCGACGEELETMQGINDDPLTTCPACGADQLKRLISSTSFVLKGSGWYQSDYGSKPKPPASEASAAGGASSDD' A
#
# COMPACT_ATOMS: atom_id res chain seq x y z
N MET A 1 -9.07 4.17 18.80
CA MET A 1 -8.00 3.18 19.04
C MET A 1 -7.76 2.46 17.72
N PRO A 2 -6.60 2.64 17.07
CA PRO A 2 -6.26 1.87 15.88
C PRO A 2 -6.15 0.37 16.19
N ILE A 3 -6.39 -0.45 15.18
CA ILE A 3 -6.12 -1.89 15.22
C ILE A 3 -4.74 -2.11 14.62
N TYR A 4 -3.93 -2.92 15.28
CA TYR A 4 -2.66 -3.39 14.74
C TYR A 4 -2.65 -4.90 14.66
N GLU A 5 -2.04 -5.38 13.58
CA GLU A 5 -1.72 -6.78 13.35
C GLU A 5 -0.34 -7.07 13.91
N TYR A 6 -0.16 -8.24 14.51
CA TYR A 6 1.10 -8.75 15.02
C TYR A 6 1.31 -10.18 14.55
N ARG A 7 2.58 -10.56 14.36
CA ARG A 7 2.98 -11.94 14.07
C ARG A 7 4.09 -12.39 15.00
N CYS A 8 3.96 -13.60 15.52
CA CYS A 8 4.99 -14.22 16.34
C CYS A 8 6.06 -14.87 15.45
N GLY A 9 7.33 -14.52 15.68
CA GLY A 9 8.46 -15.14 15.00
C GLY A 9 8.77 -16.57 15.45
N ALA A 10 8.24 -17.01 16.61
CA ALA A 10 8.49 -18.35 17.15
C ALA A 10 7.47 -19.39 16.67
N CYS A 11 6.17 -19.12 16.83
CA CYS A 11 5.11 -20.05 16.43
C CYS A 11 4.40 -19.68 15.12
N GLY A 12 4.63 -18.48 14.59
CA GLY A 12 4.01 -18.00 13.36
C GLY A 12 2.59 -17.45 13.51
N GLU A 13 2.01 -17.50 14.72
CA GLU A 13 0.65 -17.03 15.00
C GLU A 13 0.50 -15.54 14.71
N GLU A 14 -0.61 -15.19 14.05
CA GLU A 14 -1.00 -13.81 13.76
C GLU A 14 -2.17 -13.39 14.65
N LEU A 15 -2.14 -12.17 15.17
CA LEU A 15 -3.20 -11.63 16.03
C LEU A 15 -3.46 -10.16 15.73
N GLU A 16 -4.69 -9.74 15.97
CA GLU A 16 -5.14 -8.36 15.84
C GLU A 16 -5.52 -7.82 17.20
N THR A 17 -5.09 -6.60 17.52
CA THR A 17 -5.41 -5.95 18.79
C THR A 17 -5.64 -4.46 18.63
N MET A 18 -6.55 -3.91 19.45
CA MET A 18 -6.72 -2.46 19.56
C MET A 18 -5.66 -1.90 20.50
N GLN A 19 -4.87 -0.95 20.03
CA GLN A 19 -3.80 -0.35 20.82
C GLN A 19 -3.75 1.15 20.59
N GLY A 20 -3.35 1.92 21.60
CA GLY A 20 -3.09 3.34 21.47
C GLY A 20 -1.90 3.59 20.55
N ILE A 21 -1.88 4.76 19.90
CA ILE A 21 -0.75 5.15 19.05
C ILE A 21 0.53 5.42 19.85
N ASN A 22 0.38 5.79 21.13
CA ASN A 22 1.48 6.10 22.04
C ASN A 22 1.82 4.93 22.99
N ASP A 23 1.13 3.81 22.87
CA ASP A 23 1.39 2.65 23.74
C ASP A 23 2.59 1.87 23.22
N ASP A 24 3.34 1.25 24.13
CA ASP A 24 4.48 0.41 23.80
C ASP A 24 4.04 -0.85 23.04
N PRO A 25 4.75 -1.28 21.99
CA PRO A 25 4.41 -2.47 21.22
C PRO A 25 4.37 -3.74 22.08
N LEU A 26 3.46 -4.66 21.74
CA LEU A 26 3.42 -5.97 22.38
C LEU A 26 4.60 -6.82 21.94
N THR A 27 5.32 -7.42 22.89
CA THR A 27 6.50 -8.26 22.64
C THR A 27 6.23 -9.74 22.88
N THR A 28 5.33 -10.07 23.81
CA THR A 28 5.04 -11.45 24.23
C THR A 28 3.88 -12.03 23.44
N CYS A 29 4.06 -13.22 22.88
CA CYS A 29 3.02 -13.93 22.16
C CYS A 29 2.04 -14.63 23.13
N PRO A 30 0.72 -14.38 23.06
CA PRO A 30 -0.25 -15.03 23.95
C PRO A 30 -0.45 -16.52 23.67
N ALA A 31 -0.10 -17.01 22.47
CA ALA A 31 -0.26 -18.41 22.10
C ALA A 31 0.86 -19.33 22.61
N CYS A 32 2.12 -18.82 22.67
CA CYS A 32 3.29 -19.64 23.02
C CYS A 32 4.18 -19.05 24.13
N GLY A 33 3.93 -17.82 24.58
CA GLY A 33 4.70 -17.16 25.63
C GLY A 33 6.07 -16.62 25.21
N ALA A 34 6.47 -16.79 23.95
CA ALA A 34 7.75 -16.28 23.46
C ALA A 34 7.73 -14.76 23.24
N ASP A 35 8.83 -14.09 23.59
CA ASP A 35 9.05 -12.65 23.35
C ASP A 35 9.55 -12.36 21.92
N GLN A 36 8.81 -12.87 20.94
CA GLN A 36 9.13 -12.77 19.51
C GLN A 36 7.96 -12.18 18.72
N LEU A 37 7.06 -11.46 19.36
CA LEU A 37 5.91 -10.82 18.72
C LEU A 37 6.35 -9.52 18.02
N LYS A 38 5.97 -9.36 16.75
CA LYS A 38 6.30 -8.18 15.94
C LYS A 38 5.06 -7.61 15.28
N ARG A 39 4.91 -6.28 15.32
CA ARG A 39 3.82 -5.59 14.62
C ARG A 39 4.01 -5.70 13.10
N LEU A 40 2.98 -6.13 12.40
CA LEU A 40 2.93 -6.15 10.96
C LEU A 40 2.57 -4.75 10.43
N ILE A 41 3.23 -4.35 9.35
CA ILE A 41 2.88 -3.15 8.59
C ILE A 41 2.04 -3.63 7.40
N SER A 42 0.75 -3.29 7.42
CA SER A 42 -0.13 -3.61 6.31
C SER A 42 0.34 -2.92 5.03
N SER A 43 0.45 -3.67 3.95
CA SER A 43 0.83 -3.13 2.64
C SER A 43 -0.32 -2.29 2.08
N THR A 44 -0.23 -0.98 2.21
CA THR A 44 -1.24 -0.05 1.69
C THR A 44 -0.64 0.84 0.61
N SER A 45 -1.46 1.18 -0.40
CA SER A 45 -1.08 2.18 -1.39
C SER A 45 -1.50 3.56 -0.88
N PHE A 46 -0.55 4.48 -0.75
CA PHE A 46 -0.83 5.86 -0.40
C PHE A 46 -0.30 6.79 -1.49
N VAL A 47 -1.06 7.86 -1.78
CA VAL A 47 -0.69 8.89 -2.75
C VAL A 47 -0.54 10.20 -2.00
N LEU A 48 0.65 10.80 -2.06
CA LEU A 48 0.90 12.11 -1.51
C LEU A 48 0.39 13.16 -2.50
N LYS A 49 -0.72 13.84 -2.16
CA LYS A 49 -1.25 14.97 -2.94
C LYS A 49 -0.70 16.26 -2.36
N GLY A 50 0.18 16.93 -3.10
CA GLY A 50 0.70 18.25 -2.74
C GLY A 50 1.75 18.70 -3.75
N SER A 51 1.71 19.98 -4.14
CA SER A 51 2.72 20.56 -5.04
C SER A 51 4.07 20.61 -4.32
N GLY A 52 5.02 19.76 -4.71
CA GLY A 52 6.34 19.68 -4.09
C GLY A 52 7.18 18.53 -4.65
N TRP A 53 8.45 18.49 -4.26
CA TRP A 53 9.42 17.50 -4.77
C TRP A 53 9.00 16.04 -4.51
N TYR A 54 8.25 15.79 -3.42
CA TYR A 54 7.73 14.47 -3.07
C TYR A 54 6.75 13.91 -4.11
N GLN A 55 6.07 14.74 -4.92
CA GLN A 55 5.14 14.26 -5.93
C GLN A 55 5.86 13.78 -7.20
N SER A 56 7.04 14.36 -7.51
CA SER A 56 7.82 14.10 -8.73
C SER A 56 8.51 12.73 -8.76
N ASP A 57 8.84 12.15 -7.60
CA ASP A 57 9.52 10.84 -7.52
C ASP A 57 8.56 9.63 -7.41
N TYR A 58 7.25 9.86 -7.23
CA TYR A 58 6.27 8.78 -7.31
C TYR A 58 6.06 8.38 -8.77
N GLY A 59 6.71 7.28 -9.15
CA GLY A 59 6.83 6.75 -10.50
C GLY A 59 5.56 6.84 -11.33
N SER A 60 5.55 7.81 -12.25
CA SER A 60 4.77 7.69 -13.47
C SER A 60 5.33 6.49 -14.22
N LYS A 61 4.63 5.34 -14.23
CA LYS A 61 4.97 4.28 -15.18
C LYS A 61 4.93 4.93 -16.57
N PRO A 62 6.00 4.87 -17.38
CA PRO A 62 5.97 5.46 -18.71
C PRO A 62 4.83 4.77 -19.47
N LYS A 63 3.79 5.55 -19.80
CA LYS A 63 2.73 5.11 -20.71
C LYS A 63 3.44 4.75 -22.02
N PRO A 64 3.36 3.50 -22.52
CA PRO A 64 3.92 3.21 -23.83
C PRO A 64 3.25 4.16 -24.84
N PRO A 65 4.01 4.77 -25.77
CA PRO A 65 3.41 5.63 -26.78
C PRO A 65 2.42 4.77 -27.57
N ALA A 66 1.15 5.15 -27.54
CA ALA A 66 0.18 4.63 -28.48
C ALA A 66 0.61 5.17 -29.85
N SER A 67 1.35 4.34 -30.58
CA SER A 67 1.70 4.54 -31.97
C SER A 67 0.42 4.75 -32.78
N GLU A 68 0.35 5.88 -33.48
CA GLU A 68 -0.50 6.06 -34.64
C GLU A 68 -0.29 4.89 -35.62
N ALA A 69 -1.39 4.22 -35.97
CA ALA A 69 -1.50 3.41 -37.17
C ALA A 69 -2.90 3.64 -37.76
N SER A 70 -2.91 4.00 -39.03
CA SER A 70 -3.96 4.73 -39.74
C SER A 70 -5.10 3.89 -40.35
N ALA A 71 -6.15 4.62 -40.71
CA ALA A 71 -6.96 4.54 -41.95
C ALA A 71 -8.07 3.48 -42.13
N ALA A 72 -9.32 3.96 -42.26
CA ALA A 72 -10.14 4.00 -43.50
C ALA A 72 -11.62 4.23 -43.11
N GLY A 73 -12.24 5.40 -43.34
CA GLY A 73 -12.98 5.80 -44.58
C GLY A 73 -14.50 5.67 -44.34
N GLY A 74 -15.43 6.56 -44.70
CA GLY A 74 -15.43 7.87 -45.37
C GLY A 74 -16.87 8.45 -45.46
N ALA A 75 -16.99 9.67 -46.02
CA ALA A 75 -18.18 10.42 -46.50
C ALA A 75 -19.16 11.01 -45.44
N SER A 76 -19.65 12.25 -45.52
CA SER A 76 -19.84 13.19 -46.65
C SER A 76 -20.05 14.67 -46.19
N SER A 77 -19.48 15.57 -46.98
CA SER A 77 -19.70 17.00 -47.34
C SER A 77 -20.64 17.96 -46.57
N ASP A 78 -20.14 19.20 -46.43
CA ASP A 78 -20.81 20.49 -46.15
C ASP A 78 -21.84 20.94 -47.22
N ASP A 79 -22.94 21.55 -46.77
CA ASP A 79 -23.49 22.86 -47.18
C ASP A 79 -24.01 23.58 -45.92
#